data_AF-A0A815G2R7-F1
#
_entry.id   AF-A0A815G2R7-F1
#
_cell.length_a   1.000
_cell.length_b   1.000
_cell.length_c   1.000
_cell.angle_alpha   90.00
_cell.angle_beta   90.00
_cell.angle_gamma   90.00
#
_symmetry.space_group_name_H-M   'P 1'
#
loop_
_entity.id
_entity.type
_entity.pdbx_description
1 polymer ?
#
loop_
_entity_poly.entity_id
_entity_poly.type
_entity_poly.pdbx_seq_one_letter_code
_entity_poly.pdbx_strand_id
1 'polypeptide(L)'
;MSQKEPAHGTWLRRSGIILVIAFMLLSLGFVYTKFSYNNVKYTLFVENDSQCESYYSTKGQTFEKKCHWYFVNYTPSAWERMWYDNIQELQNKVCSTLTTGHNVNKTVLLMKRLLELQKTGKSQQHDEQYVNDEVFSRMFYRQRCFNSRTKMYSDGIEVFQLIEPLVGLLRDPLTICSRLDASQVPPSLYNGAVLLSKRHILLSISAPFYISSPSSQQQTISTKDFITTYSKTNVHPWMYDRSQMNASLTIGNRSNGKLILFDLGSSEFGKNVDIDTTSTRWFYEYYKRLDLNFDRIIAFEARVLNATVAWEQLPEDVFPVYTLINTGCTVTGKFNPWFTLQKIAKPEDHVIVKLDIDTFDVERALVDQIANDSAIHSLIDELFFEHHVLVDEMRAFWRPPPDPLSQSYILFTKLRQLGIRMHGWP
;
A
#
# COMPACT_ATOMS: atom_id res chain seq x y z
N MET A 1 -2.83 28.54 -80.86
CA MET A 1 -2.33 28.18 -79.52
C MET A 1 -3.10 26.95 -79.05
N SER A 2 -2.51 25.77 -79.17
CA SER A 2 -3.09 24.49 -78.77
C SER A 2 -2.09 23.85 -77.81
N GLN A 3 -2.54 23.63 -76.56
CA GLN A 3 -1.72 23.06 -75.50
C GLN A 3 -1.88 21.54 -75.46
N LYS A 4 -0.74 20.86 -75.33
CA LYS A 4 -0.56 19.42 -75.19
C LYS A 4 -1.04 18.92 -73.82
N GLU A 5 -1.70 17.76 -73.81
CA GLU A 5 -1.83 16.88 -72.65
C GLU A 5 -0.53 16.10 -72.37
N PRO A 6 -0.27 15.71 -71.10
CA PRO A 6 0.56 14.55 -70.81
C PRO A 6 -0.21 13.43 -70.10
N ALA A 7 0.16 12.21 -70.47
CA ALA A 7 -0.38 10.94 -69.98
C ALA A 7 0.07 10.62 -68.54
N HIS A 8 -0.89 10.20 -67.70
CA HIS A 8 -0.63 9.61 -66.38
C HIS A 8 -0.41 8.09 -66.49
N GLY A 9 0.85 7.68 -66.33
CA GLY A 9 1.28 6.28 -66.24
C GLY A 9 1.28 5.77 -64.80
N THR A 10 0.52 4.68 -64.61
CA THR A 10 0.54 3.66 -63.56
C THR A 10 1.84 3.52 -62.75
N TRP A 11 1.84 3.91 -61.47
CA TRP A 11 2.92 3.58 -60.51
C TRP A 11 2.47 3.46 -59.03
N LEU A 12 1.31 2.84 -58.76
CA LEU A 12 0.74 2.81 -57.38
C LEU A 12 0.16 1.47 -56.93
N ARG A 13 0.66 0.32 -57.43
CA ARG A 13 0.16 -1.01 -57.01
C ARG A 13 1.15 -1.97 -56.37
N ARG A 14 2.43 -1.61 -56.18
CA ARG A 14 3.43 -2.53 -55.58
C ARG A 14 3.84 -2.19 -54.14
N SER A 15 3.55 -0.98 -53.64
CA SER A 15 3.95 -0.59 -52.28
C SER A 15 2.93 -0.97 -51.18
N GLY A 16 1.70 -1.34 -51.55
CA GLY A 16 0.65 -1.69 -50.57
C GLY A 16 0.76 -3.11 -49.98
N ILE A 17 1.35 -4.06 -50.71
CA ILE A 17 1.39 -5.47 -50.28
C ILE A 17 2.52 -5.73 -49.26
N ILE A 18 3.63 -5.00 -49.35
CA ILE A 18 4.75 -5.15 -48.41
C ILE A 18 4.38 -4.59 -47.01
N LEU A 19 3.55 -3.54 -46.95
CA LEU A 19 3.14 -2.93 -45.68
C LEU A 19 2.18 -3.82 -44.87
N VAL A 20 1.31 -4.60 -45.55
CA VAL A 20 0.36 -5.50 -44.89
C VAL A 20 1.05 -6.75 -44.33
N ILE A 21 2.08 -7.27 -45.00
CA ILE A 21 2.85 -8.43 -44.52
C ILE A 21 3.73 -8.05 -43.32
N ALA A 22 4.32 -6.84 -43.31
CA ALA A 22 5.07 -6.34 -42.16
C ALA A 22 4.18 -6.16 -40.92
N PHE A 23 2.92 -5.72 -41.10
CA PHE A 23 1.97 -5.56 -39.99
C PHE A 23 1.46 -6.92 -39.45
N MET A 24 1.27 -7.92 -40.32
CA MET A 24 0.89 -9.27 -39.87
C MET A 24 2.03 -10.03 -39.17
N LEU A 25 3.30 -9.78 -39.56
CA LEU A 25 4.44 -10.40 -38.88
C LEU A 25 4.75 -9.75 -37.53
N LEU A 26 4.45 -8.45 -37.37
CA LEU A 26 4.51 -7.75 -36.07
C LEU A 26 3.41 -8.20 -35.10
N SER A 27 2.23 -8.58 -35.58
CA SER A 27 1.15 -9.09 -34.72
C SER A 27 1.32 -10.57 -34.33
N LEU A 28 2.04 -11.37 -35.13
CA LEU A 28 2.41 -12.75 -34.77
C LEU A 28 3.65 -12.83 -33.85
N GLY A 29 4.39 -11.74 -33.69
CA GLY A 29 5.53 -11.62 -32.77
C GLY A 29 5.16 -11.29 -31.31
N PHE A 30 3.89 -11.07 -31.00
CA PHE A 30 3.39 -11.04 -29.62
C PHE A 30 3.31 -12.46 -29.08
N VAL A 31 4.48 -13.02 -28.80
CA VAL A 31 4.66 -14.19 -27.95
C VAL A 31 3.88 -13.92 -26.66
N TYR A 32 2.91 -14.78 -26.37
CA TYR A 32 2.29 -14.91 -25.06
C TYR A 32 3.38 -15.17 -24.02
N THR A 33 3.97 -14.11 -23.45
CA THR A 33 4.77 -14.24 -22.24
C THR A 33 3.81 -14.52 -21.11
N LYS A 34 3.57 -15.81 -20.87
CA LYS A 34 2.93 -16.30 -19.65
C LYS A 34 3.85 -15.88 -18.51
N PHE A 35 3.52 -14.79 -17.82
CA PHE A 35 4.22 -14.37 -16.61
C PHE A 35 4.10 -15.50 -15.60
N SER A 36 5.15 -16.32 -15.49
CA SER A 36 5.22 -17.36 -14.48
C SER A 36 5.59 -16.72 -13.15
N TYR A 37 4.75 -16.92 -12.15
CA TYR A 37 4.92 -16.41 -10.79
C TYR A 37 6.14 -17.00 -10.04
N ASN A 38 6.92 -17.89 -10.67
CA ASN A 38 8.03 -18.56 -10.01
C ASN A 38 9.38 -18.03 -10.50
N ASN A 39 10.12 -17.40 -9.58
CA ASN A 39 11.60 -17.24 -9.53
C ASN A 39 12.21 -15.84 -9.64
N VAL A 40 11.48 -14.73 -9.46
CA VAL A 40 12.18 -13.47 -9.12
C VAL A 40 12.43 -13.43 -7.62
N LYS A 41 13.45 -14.18 -7.17
CA LYS A 41 14.11 -13.86 -5.90
C LYS A 41 14.87 -12.56 -6.11
N TYR A 42 14.33 -11.44 -5.64
CA TYR A 42 15.11 -10.23 -5.47
C TYR A 42 16.13 -10.48 -4.37
N THR A 43 17.32 -10.96 -4.74
CA THR A 43 18.48 -10.95 -3.86
C THR A 43 19.12 -9.58 -3.99
N LEU A 44 18.62 -8.63 -3.20
CA LEU A 44 19.26 -7.34 -2.99
C LEU A 44 20.55 -7.59 -2.18
N PHE A 45 21.65 -7.88 -2.87
CA PHE A 45 22.98 -7.78 -2.29
C PHE A 45 23.49 -6.36 -2.52
N VAL A 46 23.48 -5.56 -1.46
CA VAL A 46 24.24 -4.31 -1.38
C VAL A 46 25.40 -4.59 -0.45
N GLU A 47 26.56 -4.91 -1.01
CA GLU A 47 27.82 -4.89 -0.26
C GLU A 47 28.20 -3.42 -0.04
N ASN A 48 28.27 -3.00 1.22
CA ASN A 48 28.86 -1.72 1.58
C ASN A 48 29.76 -1.91 2.81
N ASP A 49 31.06 -1.82 2.57
CA ASP A 49 32.11 -1.82 3.59
C ASP A 49 32.06 -0.51 4.38
N SER A 50 31.30 -0.47 5.47
CA SER A 50 31.40 0.60 6.46
C SER A 50 32.23 0.15 7.65
N GLN A 51 33.45 0.69 7.76
CA GLN A 51 34.31 0.50 8.94
C GLN A 51 33.70 1.22 10.15
N CYS A 52 33.50 0.48 11.24
CA CYS A 52 32.98 1.01 12.51
C CYS A 52 34.13 1.50 13.41
N GLU A 53 34.12 2.77 13.80
CA GLU A 53 35.00 3.28 14.85
C GLU A 53 34.56 2.77 16.25
N SER A 54 35.53 2.44 17.09
CA SER A 54 35.30 1.87 18.42
C SER A 54 35.03 2.96 19.46
N TYR A 55 33.80 3.01 19.99
CA TYR A 55 33.44 3.84 21.14
C TYR A 55 33.62 3.08 22.46
N TYR A 56 34.47 3.57 23.35
CA TYR A 56 34.69 3.01 24.69
C TYR A 56 33.67 3.60 25.68
N SER A 57 32.76 2.76 26.19
CA SER A 57 31.79 3.13 27.23
C SER A 57 32.33 2.82 28.63
N THR A 58 32.20 3.79 29.54
CA THR A 58 32.56 3.68 30.96
C THR A 58 31.71 2.63 31.70
N LYS A 59 32.34 1.93 32.65
CA LYS A 59 31.80 0.78 33.42
C LYS A 59 30.52 1.15 34.19
N GLY A 60 29.44 0.38 33.97
CA GLY A 60 28.25 0.38 34.84
C GLY A 60 26.89 0.31 34.13
N GLN A 61 26.81 0.54 32.81
CA GLN A 61 25.54 0.49 32.09
C GLN A 61 25.09 -0.94 31.79
N THR A 62 23.85 -1.26 32.16
CA THR A 62 23.14 -2.44 31.65
C THR A 62 23.04 -2.34 30.15
N PHE A 63 23.65 -3.29 29.43
CA PHE A 63 23.61 -3.34 27.98
C PHE A 63 22.18 -3.57 27.50
N GLU A 64 21.54 -2.52 27.00
CA GLU A 64 20.20 -2.60 26.43
C GLU A 64 20.27 -3.25 25.04
N LYS A 65 19.57 -4.38 24.87
CA LYS A 65 19.44 -5.06 23.59
C LYS A 65 18.52 -4.22 22.70
N LYS A 66 19.06 -3.60 21.65
CA LYS A 66 18.26 -2.80 20.70
C LYS A 66 17.74 -3.70 19.58
N CYS A 67 16.43 -3.92 19.55
CA CYS A 67 15.75 -4.77 18.58
C CYS A 67 14.86 -3.94 17.67
N HIS A 68 14.93 -4.18 16.36
CA HIS A 68 14.05 -3.59 15.34
C HIS A 68 13.33 -4.70 14.60
N TRP A 69 12.19 -4.41 14.00
CA TRP A 69 11.60 -5.33 13.02
C TRP A 69 12.37 -5.26 11.70
N TYR A 70 11.99 -6.00 10.67
CA TYR A 70 12.20 -5.64 9.26
C TYR A 70 11.37 -6.43 8.31
N PHE A 71 10.92 -5.78 7.24
CA PHE A 71 10.13 -6.42 6.21
C PHE A 71 10.96 -7.51 5.52
N VAL A 72 10.41 -8.72 5.49
CA VAL A 72 11.04 -9.90 4.89
C VAL A 72 10.48 -10.14 3.51
N ASN A 73 9.16 -10.32 3.40
CA ASN A 73 8.49 -10.56 2.13
C ASN A 73 6.97 -10.31 2.23
N TYR A 74 6.35 -10.32 1.06
CA TYR A 74 4.91 -10.31 0.89
C TYR A 74 4.45 -11.63 0.26
N THR A 75 3.39 -12.22 0.79
CA THR A 75 2.77 -13.43 0.24
C THR A 75 1.29 -13.17 -0.04
N PRO A 76 0.84 -13.19 -1.32
CA PRO A 76 -0.58 -13.09 -1.63
C PRO A 76 -1.35 -14.30 -1.12
N SER A 77 -2.63 -14.11 -0.80
CA SER A 77 -3.55 -15.20 -0.50
C SER A 77 -3.78 -16.08 -1.73
N ALA A 78 -4.29 -17.30 -1.53
CA ALA A 78 -4.66 -18.16 -2.67
C ALA A 78 -5.75 -17.50 -3.54
N TRP A 79 -6.60 -16.67 -2.94
CA TRP A 79 -7.64 -15.94 -3.66
C TRP A 79 -7.06 -14.81 -4.50
N GLU A 80 -6.15 -14.02 -3.93
CA GLU A 80 -5.43 -12.97 -4.68
C GLU A 80 -4.62 -13.54 -5.83
N ARG A 81 -3.87 -14.63 -5.62
CA ARG A 81 -3.11 -15.29 -6.71
C ARG A 81 -4.02 -15.69 -7.87
N MET A 82 -5.18 -16.28 -7.56
CA MET A 82 -6.15 -16.63 -8.59
C MET A 82 -6.59 -15.41 -9.40
N TRP A 83 -6.83 -14.27 -8.76
CA TRP A 83 -7.15 -13.03 -9.46
C TRP A 83 -6.00 -12.54 -10.34
N TYR A 84 -4.80 -12.46 -9.76
CA TYR A 84 -3.59 -12.01 -10.45
C TYR A 84 -3.28 -12.86 -11.69
N ASP A 85 -3.27 -14.19 -11.54
CA ASP A 85 -2.92 -15.13 -12.61
C ASP A 85 -3.92 -15.11 -13.78
N ASN A 86 -5.16 -14.67 -13.53
CA ASN A 86 -6.24 -14.64 -14.52
C ASN A 86 -6.68 -13.21 -14.89
N ILE A 87 -5.93 -12.17 -14.48
CA ILE A 87 -6.41 -10.78 -14.55
C ILE A 87 -6.71 -10.30 -15.97
N GLN A 88 -6.01 -10.84 -16.98
CA GLN A 88 -6.25 -10.50 -18.38
C GLN A 88 -7.68 -10.85 -18.83
N GLU A 89 -8.22 -11.96 -18.31
CA GLU A 89 -9.59 -12.38 -18.56
C GLU A 89 -10.56 -11.71 -17.57
N LEU A 90 -10.20 -11.69 -16.27
CA LEU A 90 -11.09 -11.22 -15.21
C LEU A 90 -11.40 -9.72 -15.28
N GLN A 91 -10.50 -8.89 -15.79
CA GLN A 91 -10.67 -7.43 -15.84
C GLN A 91 -11.91 -6.98 -16.63
N ASN A 92 -12.38 -7.79 -17.59
CA ASN A 92 -13.58 -7.49 -18.39
C ASN A 92 -14.86 -8.11 -17.82
N LYS A 93 -14.77 -8.79 -16.68
CA LYS A 93 -15.87 -9.56 -16.08
C LYS A 93 -15.83 -9.52 -14.55
N VAL A 94 -15.32 -8.42 -13.98
CA VAL A 94 -15.00 -8.31 -12.55
C VAL A 94 -16.24 -8.57 -11.70
N CYS A 95 -17.34 -7.82 -11.91
CA CYS A 95 -18.52 -8.02 -11.08
C CYS A 95 -19.21 -9.36 -11.34
N SER A 96 -19.29 -9.83 -12.59
CA SER A 96 -19.87 -11.15 -12.87
C SER A 96 -19.09 -12.28 -12.15
N THR A 97 -17.76 -12.15 -12.05
CA THR A 97 -16.91 -13.11 -11.33
C THR A 97 -17.12 -13.02 -9.83
N LEU A 98 -17.16 -11.80 -9.27
CA LEU A 98 -17.42 -11.57 -7.84
C LEU A 98 -18.81 -12.06 -7.40
N THR A 99 -19.79 -12.04 -8.29
CA THR A 99 -21.17 -12.52 -8.02
C THR A 99 -21.34 -14.03 -8.03
N THR A 100 -20.31 -14.80 -8.39
CA THR A 100 -20.37 -16.27 -8.27
C THR A 100 -20.40 -16.67 -6.79
N GLY A 101 -21.21 -17.67 -6.43
CA GLY A 101 -21.44 -18.04 -5.02
C GLY A 101 -20.16 -18.30 -4.20
N HIS A 102 -19.11 -18.83 -4.83
CA HIS A 102 -17.79 -19.01 -4.21
C HIS A 102 -17.12 -17.68 -3.84
N ASN A 103 -17.13 -16.71 -4.76
CA ASN A 103 -16.54 -15.39 -4.51
C ASN A 103 -17.41 -14.55 -3.57
N VAL A 104 -18.74 -14.70 -3.60
CA VAL A 104 -19.65 -14.08 -2.61
C VAL A 104 -19.31 -14.55 -1.21
N ASN A 105 -19.17 -15.87 -1.00
CA ASN A 105 -18.84 -16.41 0.32
C ASN A 105 -17.49 -15.87 0.83
N LYS A 106 -16.45 -15.87 -0.01
CA LYS A 106 -15.15 -15.29 0.36
C LYS A 106 -15.22 -13.80 0.67
N THR A 107 -16.02 -13.05 -0.08
CA THR A 107 -16.26 -11.62 0.18
C THR A 107 -16.94 -11.44 1.54
N VAL A 108 -17.99 -12.20 1.84
CA VAL A 108 -18.68 -12.13 3.15
C VAL A 108 -17.74 -12.48 4.30
N LEU A 109 -16.91 -13.52 4.16
CA LEU A 109 -15.92 -13.91 5.16
C LEU A 109 -14.88 -12.80 5.39
N LEU A 110 -14.33 -12.25 4.31
CA LEU A 110 -13.38 -11.13 4.34
C LEU A 110 -13.99 -9.91 5.04
N MET A 111 -15.17 -9.47 4.61
CA MET A 111 -15.82 -8.26 5.15
C MET A 111 -16.19 -8.40 6.63
N LYS A 112 -16.70 -9.58 7.05
CA LYS A 112 -16.96 -9.84 8.47
C LYS A 112 -15.69 -9.72 9.30
N ARG A 113 -14.59 -10.32 8.83
CA ARG A 113 -13.31 -10.31 9.53
C ARG A 113 -12.69 -8.90 9.57
N LEU A 114 -12.74 -8.15 8.47
CA LEU A 114 -12.29 -6.75 8.42
C LEU A 114 -13.04 -5.88 9.45
N LEU A 115 -14.37 -5.96 9.47
CA LEU A 115 -15.19 -5.19 10.41
C LEU A 115 -14.93 -5.58 11.87
N GLU A 116 -14.63 -6.85 12.14
CA GLU A 116 -14.21 -7.30 13.47
C GLU A 116 -12.88 -6.66 13.87
N LEU A 117 -11.85 -6.75 13.03
CA LEU A 117 -10.50 -6.23 13.28
C LEU A 117 -10.46 -4.70 13.41
N GLN A 118 -11.24 -3.99 12.59
CA GLN A 118 -11.37 -2.53 12.67
C GLN A 118 -12.10 -2.08 13.94
N LYS A 119 -13.05 -2.87 14.45
CA LYS A 119 -13.77 -2.57 15.71
C LYS A 119 -12.89 -2.74 16.94
N THR A 120 -12.04 -3.77 16.98
CA THR A 120 -11.09 -3.96 18.10
C THR A 120 -10.00 -2.91 18.07
N GLY A 121 -9.64 -2.43 16.87
CA GLY A 121 -8.91 -1.19 16.67
C GLY A 121 -7.40 -1.29 16.91
N LYS A 122 -6.96 -2.03 17.92
CA LYS A 122 -5.53 -2.26 18.19
C LYS A 122 -5.11 -3.65 17.70
N SER A 123 -3.98 -3.71 17.02
CA SER A 123 -3.32 -4.93 16.57
C SER A 123 -3.07 -5.85 17.76
N GLN A 124 -3.75 -6.98 17.78
CA GLN A 124 -3.58 -8.00 18.82
C GLN A 124 -2.65 -9.09 18.29
N GLN A 125 -1.75 -9.54 19.17
CA GLN A 125 -1.05 -10.79 18.95
C GLN A 125 -2.04 -11.93 19.12
N HIS A 126 -2.07 -12.85 18.17
CA HIS A 126 -2.83 -14.09 18.30
C HIS A 126 -1.90 -15.30 18.24
N ASP A 127 -2.13 -16.25 19.14
CA ASP A 127 -1.38 -17.50 19.19
C ASP A 127 -1.83 -18.49 18.11
N GLU A 128 -3.09 -18.39 17.67
CA GLU A 128 -3.69 -19.26 16.67
C GLU A 128 -4.27 -18.46 15.50
N GLN A 129 -4.04 -18.97 14.29
CA GLN A 129 -4.61 -18.38 13.09
C GLN A 129 -6.12 -18.68 13.03
N TYR A 130 -6.93 -17.67 12.76
CA TYR A 130 -8.37 -17.88 12.60
C TYR A 130 -8.64 -18.54 11.25
N VAL A 131 -9.65 -19.41 11.22
CA VAL A 131 -10.09 -20.12 9.99
C VAL A 131 -10.32 -19.15 8.83
N ASN A 132 -10.88 -17.97 9.11
CA ASN A 132 -11.20 -16.98 8.09
C ASN A 132 -10.01 -16.13 7.63
N ASP A 133 -8.83 -16.24 8.25
CA ASP A 133 -7.66 -15.46 7.85
C ASP A 133 -7.03 -15.98 6.55
N GLU A 134 -7.47 -17.14 6.03
CA GLU A 134 -6.95 -17.72 4.78
C GLU A 134 -7.22 -16.87 3.53
N VAL A 135 -8.25 -16.01 3.56
CA VAL A 135 -8.57 -15.11 2.45
C VAL A 135 -7.64 -13.90 2.38
N PHE A 136 -6.94 -13.59 3.48
CA PHE A 136 -6.03 -12.45 3.57
C PHE A 136 -4.65 -12.77 3.02
N SER A 137 -4.01 -11.74 2.50
CA SER A 137 -2.60 -11.76 2.13
C SER A 137 -1.75 -11.44 3.37
N ARG A 138 -0.44 -11.70 3.30
CA ARG A 138 0.45 -11.64 4.47
C ARG A 138 1.68 -10.78 4.19
N MET A 139 1.98 -9.87 5.11
CA MET A 139 3.22 -9.09 5.17
C MET A 139 4.11 -9.70 6.26
N PHE A 140 5.27 -10.23 5.91
CA PHE A 140 6.19 -10.87 6.86
C PHE A 140 7.24 -9.90 7.36
N TYR A 141 7.52 -9.97 8.66
CA TYR A 141 8.50 -9.15 9.34
C TYR A 141 9.38 -10.01 10.24
N ARG A 142 10.66 -9.67 10.39
CA ARG A 142 11.58 -10.37 11.29
C ARG A 142 12.25 -9.41 12.24
N GLN A 143 12.32 -9.77 13.52
CA GLN A 143 13.02 -8.96 14.49
C GLN A 143 14.53 -9.14 14.32
N ARG A 144 15.29 -8.06 14.23
CA ARG A 144 16.75 -8.05 14.26
C ARG A 144 17.26 -7.26 15.45
N CYS A 145 18.09 -7.89 16.26
CA CYS A 145 18.60 -7.30 17.49
C CYS A 145 20.11 -7.13 17.43
N PHE A 146 20.59 -5.93 17.78
CA PHE A 146 22.01 -5.67 17.96
C PHE A 146 22.44 -6.10 19.36
N ASN A 147 23.42 -7.01 19.42
CA ASN A 147 24.07 -7.38 20.67
C ASN A 147 25.34 -6.54 20.84
N SER A 148 25.29 -5.60 21.79
CA SER A 148 26.39 -4.67 22.07
C SER A 148 27.67 -5.33 22.59
N ARG A 149 27.58 -6.55 23.15
CA ARG A 149 28.75 -7.34 23.61
C ARG A 149 29.48 -7.99 22.43
N THR A 150 28.73 -8.63 21.53
CA THR A 150 29.34 -9.30 20.36
C THR A 150 29.54 -8.35 19.18
N LYS A 151 28.93 -7.16 19.22
CA LYS A 151 28.84 -6.22 18.09
C LYS A 151 28.22 -6.86 16.83
N MET A 152 27.42 -7.90 17.01
CA MET A 152 26.75 -8.61 15.92
C MET A 152 25.24 -8.42 16.01
N TYR A 153 24.61 -8.42 14.84
CA TYR A 153 23.17 -8.55 14.73
C TYR A 153 22.78 -10.02 14.75
N SER A 154 21.70 -10.32 15.45
CA SER A 154 21.05 -11.63 15.41
C SER A 154 19.61 -11.44 14.97
N ASP A 155 19.20 -12.18 13.94
CA ASP A 155 17.80 -12.36 13.61
C ASP A 155 17.11 -13.14 14.74
N GLY A 156 15.90 -12.71 15.06
CA GLY A 156 15.06 -13.27 16.09
C GLY A 156 13.76 -13.79 15.49
N ILE A 157 12.65 -13.37 16.07
CA ILE A 157 11.32 -13.89 15.78
C ILE A 157 10.86 -13.37 14.42
N GLU A 158 10.26 -14.23 13.62
CA GLU A 158 9.53 -13.84 12.42
C GLU A 158 8.03 -13.86 12.73
N VAL A 159 7.34 -12.84 12.23
CA VAL A 159 5.90 -12.65 12.37
C VAL A 159 5.32 -12.30 11.01
N PHE A 160 4.02 -12.46 10.84
CA PHE A 160 3.31 -11.88 9.72
C PHE A 160 2.10 -11.08 10.19
N GLN A 161 1.79 -10.00 9.47
CA GLN A 161 0.56 -9.24 9.59
C GLN A 161 -0.36 -9.52 8.42
N LEU A 162 -1.67 -9.54 8.69
CA LEU A 162 -2.67 -9.62 7.62
C LEU A 162 -2.73 -8.30 6.84
N ILE A 163 -3.09 -8.40 5.57
CA ILE A 163 -3.49 -7.29 4.71
C ILE A 163 -4.61 -7.79 3.79
N GLU A 164 -5.59 -6.94 3.47
CA GLU A 164 -6.66 -7.31 2.57
C GLU A 164 -6.09 -7.79 1.22
N PRO A 165 -6.67 -8.83 0.61
CA PRO A 165 -6.15 -9.37 -0.64
C PRO A 165 -6.45 -8.41 -1.80
N LEU A 166 -5.55 -8.33 -2.78
CA LEU A 166 -5.83 -7.66 -4.05
C LEU A 166 -6.81 -8.52 -4.86
N VAL A 167 -8.10 -8.18 -4.80
CA VAL A 167 -9.17 -8.91 -5.49
C VAL A 167 -10.18 -7.96 -6.11
N GLY A 168 -10.86 -8.40 -7.16
CA GLY A 168 -11.88 -7.59 -7.82
C GLY A 168 -11.29 -6.28 -8.36
N LEU A 169 -11.95 -5.17 -7.99
CA LEU A 169 -11.56 -3.80 -8.34
C LEU A 169 -10.58 -3.17 -7.34
N LEU A 170 -9.98 -3.98 -6.45
CA LEU A 170 -9.11 -3.49 -5.37
C LEU A 170 -9.83 -2.52 -4.41
N ARG A 171 -11.16 -2.64 -4.36
CA ARG A 171 -12.11 -1.85 -3.57
C ARG A 171 -13.17 -2.79 -3.01
N ASP A 172 -14.03 -2.27 -2.14
CA ASP A 172 -15.15 -3.02 -1.59
C ASP A 172 -16.04 -3.63 -2.69
N PRO A 173 -16.05 -4.98 -2.83
CA PRO A 173 -16.87 -5.66 -3.83
C PRO A 173 -18.36 -5.42 -3.63
N LEU A 174 -18.80 -5.18 -2.39
CA LEU A 174 -20.22 -4.98 -2.05
C LEU A 174 -20.73 -3.59 -2.46
N THR A 175 -19.83 -2.62 -2.65
CA THR A 175 -20.19 -1.26 -3.07
C THR A 175 -20.33 -1.14 -4.58
N ILE A 176 -19.38 -1.68 -5.34
CA ILE A 176 -19.32 -1.43 -6.79
C ILE A 176 -20.19 -2.44 -7.57
N CYS A 177 -20.20 -3.70 -7.14
CA CYS A 177 -20.97 -4.74 -7.82
C CYS A 177 -22.40 -4.79 -7.28
N SER A 178 -23.28 -3.97 -7.87
CA SER A 178 -24.68 -3.70 -7.45
C SER A 178 -25.66 -4.89 -7.49
N ARG A 179 -25.18 -6.15 -7.53
CA ARG A 179 -26.00 -7.36 -7.74
C ARG A 179 -25.52 -8.60 -6.98
N LEU A 180 -24.84 -8.43 -5.85
CA LEU A 180 -24.64 -9.58 -4.97
C LEU A 180 -26.00 -9.96 -4.37
N ASP A 181 -26.36 -11.23 -4.54
CA ASP A 181 -27.64 -11.76 -4.09
C ASP A 181 -27.81 -11.47 -2.59
N ALA A 182 -28.82 -10.65 -2.25
CA ALA A 182 -29.09 -10.24 -0.88
C ALA A 182 -29.43 -11.42 0.04
N SER A 183 -29.79 -12.59 -0.52
CA SER A 183 -29.95 -13.81 0.25
C SER A 183 -28.62 -14.41 0.73
N GLN A 184 -27.50 -14.09 0.06
CA GLN A 184 -26.18 -14.63 0.36
C GLN A 184 -25.32 -13.69 1.22
N VAL A 185 -25.56 -12.38 1.13
CA VAL A 185 -24.81 -11.37 1.88
C VAL A 185 -25.62 -10.91 3.09
N PRO A 186 -25.12 -11.12 4.33
CA PRO A 186 -25.84 -10.75 5.54
C PRO A 186 -26.24 -9.26 5.55
N PRO A 187 -27.47 -8.91 5.98
CA PRO A 187 -27.92 -7.51 6.03
C PRO A 187 -27.01 -6.59 6.84
N SER A 188 -26.30 -7.10 7.84
CA SER A 188 -25.30 -6.33 8.62
C SER A 188 -24.12 -5.82 7.79
N LEU A 189 -23.88 -6.40 6.60
CA LEU A 189 -22.89 -5.92 5.65
C LEU A 189 -23.46 -4.90 4.64
N TYR A 190 -24.78 -4.69 4.61
CA TYR A 190 -25.43 -3.63 3.80
C TYR A 190 -25.96 -2.47 4.63
N ASN A 191 -26.25 -2.70 5.92
CA ASN A 191 -26.85 -1.73 6.83
C ASN A 191 -25.80 -0.75 7.36
N GLY A 192 -25.49 0.26 6.55
CA GLY A 192 -24.59 1.35 6.91
C GLY A 192 -23.71 1.71 5.72
N ALA A 193 -24.09 2.80 5.05
CA ALA A 193 -23.39 3.41 3.92
C ALA A 193 -22.75 2.40 2.96
N VAL A 194 -23.51 1.97 1.96
CA VAL A 194 -22.97 1.33 0.74
C VAL A 194 -21.90 2.23 0.05
N LEU A 195 -21.73 3.48 0.51
CA LEU A 195 -20.68 4.45 0.16
C LEU A 195 -19.31 4.22 0.84
N LEU A 196 -19.19 3.26 1.77
CA LEU A 196 -18.00 3.03 2.60
C LEU A 196 -16.95 2.08 2.02
N SER A 197 -16.54 2.25 0.77
CA SER A 197 -15.49 1.41 0.17
C SER A 197 -14.20 1.30 1.01
N LYS A 198 -13.97 2.27 1.91
CA LYS A 198 -12.89 2.30 2.91
C LYS A 198 -12.94 1.15 3.93
N ARG A 199 -14.09 0.52 4.16
CA ARG A 199 -14.19 -0.62 5.09
C ARG A 199 -13.48 -1.88 4.57
N HIS A 200 -13.14 -1.93 3.28
CA HIS A 200 -12.31 -2.98 2.70
C HIS A 200 -10.83 -2.89 3.10
N ILE A 201 -10.40 -1.77 3.70
CA ILE A 201 -9.00 -1.47 4.00
C ILE A 201 -8.63 -2.01 5.38
N LEU A 202 -7.58 -2.84 5.47
CA LEU A 202 -6.99 -3.26 6.75
C LEU A 202 -5.73 -2.46 7.08
N LEU A 203 -5.93 -1.38 7.85
CA LEU A 203 -4.82 -0.55 8.36
C LEU A 203 -3.86 -1.36 9.24
N SER A 204 -2.56 -1.07 9.13
CA SER A 204 -1.48 -1.79 9.82
C SER A 204 -1.69 -1.92 11.34
N ILE A 205 -2.20 -0.84 11.93
CA ILE A 205 -2.51 -0.65 13.34
C ILE A 205 -3.61 -1.59 13.83
N SER A 206 -4.51 -2.02 12.95
CA SER A 206 -5.60 -2.96 13.28
C SER A 206 -5.38 -4.34 12.69
N ALA A 207 -4.35 -4.51 11.86
CA ALA A 207 -3.95 -5.81 11.34
C ALA A 207 -3.37 -6.67 12.47
N PRO A 208 -3.95 -7.87 12.75
CA PRO A 208 -3.38 -8.78 13.72
C PRO A 208 -2.03 -9.29 13.22
N PHE A 209 -1.16 -9.68 14.15
CA PHE A 209 0.09 -10.36 13.83
C PHE A 209 0.19 -11.73 14.50
N TYR A 210 0.86 -12.63 13.79
CA TYR A 210 1.05 -14.03 14.18
C TYR A 210 2.53 -14.37 14.10
N ILE A 211 3.02 -15.19 15.02
CA ILE A 211 4.39 -15.70 14.98
C ILE A 211 4.45 -16.77 13.88
N SER A 212 5.33 -16.61 12.90
CA SER A 212 5.59 -17.67 11.93
C SER A 212 6.46 -18.71 12.63
N SER A 213 5.88 -19.86 12.99
CA SER A 213 6.65 -20.96 13.53
C SER A 213 7.68 -21.41 12.47
N PRO A 214 8.99 -21.41 12.78
CA PRO A 214 9.96 -22.00 11.87
C PRO A 214 9.65 -23.49 11.77
N SER A 215 9.07 -23.88 10.65
CA SER A 215 8.73 -25.24 10.29
C SER A 215 10.01 -26.07 10.11
N SER A 216 10.64 -26.51 11.22
CA SER A 216 11.51 -27.70 11.29
C SER A 216 12.28 -27.88 12.60
N GLN A 217 12.28 -26.93 13.55
CA GLN A 217 12.90 -27.17 14.87
C GLN A 217 11.97 -26.71 15.99
N GLN A 218 11.10 -27.62 16.42
CA GLN A 218 10.32 -27.52 17.65
C GLN A 218 11.26 -27.51 18.86
N GLN A 219 11.93 -26.40 19.13
CA GLN A 219 12.20 -26.03 20.51
C GLN A 219 10.93 -25.35 21.02
N THR A 220 10.20 -26.06 21.87
CA THR A 220 9.06 -25.57 22.63
C THR A 220 9.54 -24.49 23.60
N ILE A 221 9.77 -23.29 23.10
CA ILE A 221 9.79 -22.10 23.95
C ILE A 221 8.37 -21.98 24.49
N SER A 222 8.22 -22.14 25.81
CA SER A 222 6.95 -21.93 26.50
C SER A 222 6.38 -20.56 26.13
N THR A 223 5.13 -20.53 25.67
CA THR A 223 4.40 -19.29 25.31
C THR A 223 4.46 -18.26 26.43
N LYS A 224 4.54 -18.71 27.70
CA LYS A 224 4.71 -17.84 28.86
C LYS A 224 6.06 -17.12 28.86
N ASP A 225 7.17 -17.81 28.60
CA ASP A 225 8.51 -17.18 28.59
C ASP A 225 8.66 -16.19 27.43
N PHE A 226 7.99 -16.49 26.31
CA PHE A 226 7.88 -15.59 25.17
C PHE A 226 7.14 -14.30 25.53
N ILE A 227 5.94 -14.40 26.13
CA ILE A 227 5.12 -13.25 26.51
C ILE A 227 5.86 -12.35 27.51
N THR A 228 6.53 -12.93 28.52
CA THR A 228 7.27 -12.13 29.51
C THR A 228 8.45 -11.37 28.91
N THR A 229 9.06 -11.91 27.86
CA THR A 229 10.20 -11.27 27.17
C THR A 229 9.72 -10.22 26.17
N TYR A 230 8.65 -10.51 25.44
CA TYR A 230 8.09 -9.63 24.41
C TYR A 230 7.34 -8.43 24.99
N SER A 231 6.55 -8.65 26.04
CA SER A 231 5.79 -7.61 26.76
C SER A 231 6.68 -6.50 27.33
N LYS A 232 7.99 -6.73 27.45
CA LYS A 232 8.93 -5.70 27.88
C LYS A 232 9.47 -4.83 26.74
N THR A 233 9.38 -5.30 25.50
CA THR A 233 9.93 -4.56 24.35
C THR A 233 8.93 -3.63 23.68
N ASN A 234 7.61 -3.80 23.85
CA ASN A 234 6.52 -2.90 23.38
C ASN A 234 6.52 -2.46 21.90
N VAL A 235 7.48 -2.86 21.08
CA VAL A 235 7.55 -2.46 19.67
C VAL A 235 6.71 -3.42 18.84
N HIS A 236 5.51 -2.97 18.46
CA HIS A 236 4.67 -3.71 17.53
C HIS A 236 5.32 -3.81 16.14
N PRO A 237 5.06 -4.89 15.37
CA PRO A 237 5.62 -5.07 14.03
C PRO A 237 5.27 -3.97 13.02
N TRP A 238 4.14 -3.28 13.21
CA TRP A 238 3.74 -2.17 12.35
C TRP A 238 4.56 -0.89 12.60
N MET A 239 5.25 -0.76 13.73
CA MET A 239 6.26 0.28 13.98
C MET A 239 7.65 -0.26 13.62
N TYR A 240 7.80 -0.73 12.38
CA TYR A 240 9.08 -1.25 11.90
C TYR A 240 10.00 -0.11 11.40
N ASP A 241 11.21 -0.03 11.96
CA ASP A 241 12.27 0.87 11.52
C ASP A 241 12.96 0.48 10.20
N ARG A 242 12.58 1.09 9.09
CA ARG A 242 13.12 0.83 7.74
C ARG A 242 14.56 1.31 7.51
N SER A 243 15.19 2.02 8.46
CA SER A 243 16.48 2.72 8.24
C SER A 243 17.64 1.78 7.98
N GLN A 244 17.52 0.52 8.38
CA GLN A 244 18.66 -0.39 8.48
C GLN A 244 18.85 -1.30 7.26
N MET A 245 18.15 -1.06 6.14
CA MET A 245 18.49 -1.72 4.88
C MET A 245 19.79 -1.17 4.26
N ASN A 246 20.20 0.07 4.59
CA ASN A 246 21.41 0.68 4.06
C ASN A 246 22.12 1.55 5.13
N ALA A 247 23.24 1.05 5.69
CA ALA A 247 24.30 1.82 6.38
C ALA A 247 24.17 2.18 7.89
N SER A 248 25.35 2.57 8.41
CA SER A 248 25.88 2.46 9.78
C SER A 248 25.29 3.41 10.85
N LEU A 249 25.44 2.97 12.10
CA LEU A 249 24.77 3.42 13.33
C LEU A 249 24.90 4.92 13.66
N THR A 250 23.77 5.56 13.97
CA THR A 250 23.69 6.50 15.10
C THR A 250 22.66 6.01 16.12
N ILE A 251 23.10 5.96 17.38
CA ILE A 251 22.41 5.32 18.50
C ILE A 251 21.39 6.32 19.09
N GLY A 252 20.16 6.33 18.58
CA GLY A 252 19.03 7.09 19.13
C GLY A 252 18.16 6.26 20.08
N ASN A 253 17.49 6.93 21.03
CA ASN A 253 16.45 6.36 21.88
C ASN A 253 15.17 6.17 21.06
N ARG A 254 14.61 4.95 21.06
CA ARG A 254 13.59 4.50 20.10
C ARG A 254 12.14 4.86 20.47
N SER A 255 11.96 5.94 21.21
CA SER A 255 10.65 6.50 21.60
C SER A 255 10.24 7.73 20.78
N ASN A 256 10.94 8.01 19.66
CA ASN A 256 10.81 9.28 18.94
C ASN A 256 10.25 9.14 17.51
N GLY A 257 9.81 7.94 17.11
CA GLY A 257 9.14 7.76 15.82
C GLY A 257 7.83 8.55 15.82
N LYS A 258 7.60 9.30 14.74
CA LYS A 258 6.42 10.14 14.56
C LYS A 258 5.35 9.42 13.75
N LEU A 259 4.09 9.70 14.03
CA LEU A 259 2.98 9.36 13.16
C LEU A 259 2.72 10.52 12.18
N ILE A 260 2.97 10.30 10.89
CA ILE A 260 2.91 11.34 9.85
C ILE A 260 1.90 10.95 8.77
N LEU A 261 0.97 11.84 8.46
CA LEU A 261 0.06 11.71 7.32
C LEU A 261 0.45 12.69 6.21
N PHE A 262 0.59 12.18 4.99
CA PHE A 262 0.58 12.94 3.75
C PHE A 262 -0.75 12.69 3.03
N ASP A 263 -1.56 13.72 2.86
CA ASP A 263 -2.79 13.69 2.07
C ASP A 263 -2.58 14.52 0.81
N LEU A 264 -2.36 13.84 -0.32
CA LEU A 264 -2.09 14.43 -1.61
C LEU A 264 -3.38 14.48 -2.43
N GLY A 265 -3.85 15.70 -2.69
CA GLY A 265 -5.23 15.97 -3.13
C GLY A 265 -6.20 15.90 -1.95
N SER A 266 -5.79 16.53 -0.87
CA SER A 266 -6.62 16.78 0.30
C SER A 266 -7.71 17.76 -0.09
N SER A 267 -8.97 17.38 0.11
CA SER A 267 -10.09 18.32 0.07
C SER A 267 -10.11 19.19 1.33
N GLU A 268 -11.23 19.85 1.60
CA GLU A 268 -11.47 20.41 2.93
C GLU A 268 -11.54 19.30 4.00
N PHE A 269 -11.18 19.61 5.25
CA PHE A 269 -11.23 18.63 6.36
C PHE A 269 -12.66 18.16 6.64
N GLY A 270 -13.66 19.01 6.39
CA GLY A 270 -15.07 18.64 6.30
C GLY A 270 -15.80 18.57 7.63
N LYS A 271 -15.82 19.66 8.42
CA LYS A 271 -16.54 19.71 9.72
C LYS A 271 -18.03 19.33 9.63
N ASN A 272 -18.69 19.68 8.53
CA ASN A 272 -20.13 19.46 8.30
C ASN A 272 -20.43 18.46 7.17
N VAL A 273 -19.43 17.73 6.70
CA VAL A 273 -19.59 16.69 5.68
C VAL A 273 -19.41 15.33 6.33
N ASP A 274 -20.02 14.31 5.75
CA ASP A 274 -19.87 12.93 6.20
C ASP A 274 -18.38 12.55 6.24
N ILE A 275 -17.94 11.91 7.32
CA ILE A 275 -16.52 11.53 7.56
C ILE A 275 -15.98 10.70 6.39
N ASP A 276 -16.87 9.97 5.75
CA ASP A 276 -16.54 9.06 4.66
C ASP A 276 -16.18 9.79 3.37
N THR A 277 -16.52 11.08 3.26
CA THR A 277 -16.24 11.90 2.07
C THR A 277 -14.93 12.69 2.16
N THR A 278 -14.35 12.87 3.35
CA THR A 278 -13.09 13.62 3.52
C THR A 278 -11.96 12.71 3.99
N SER A 279 -10.96 12.51 3.12
CA SER A 279 -9.83 11.59 3.33
C SER A 279 -9.07 11.89 4.62
N THR A 280 -8.64 13.14 4.81
CA THR A 280 -7.84 13.54 5.98
C THR A 280 -8.57 13.27 7.28
N ARG A 281 -9.87 13.61 7.35
CA ARG A 281 -10.69 13.41 8.53
C ARG A 281 -10.89 11.93 8.82
N TRP A 282 -11.09 11.10 7.80
CA TRP A 282 -11.21 9.66 7.99
C TRP A 282 -9.98 9.06 8.68
N PHE A 283 -8.77 9.39 8.23
CA PHE A 283 -7.53 8.96 8.92
C PHE A 283 -7.47 9.50 10.35
N TYR A 284 -7.72 10.80 10.52
CA TYR A 284 -7.69 11.43 11.84
C TYR A 284 -8.64 10.75 12.84
N GLU A 285 -9.92 10.59 12.49
CA GLU A 285 -10.93 9.98 13.37
C GLU A 285 -10.60 8.50 13.65
N TYR A 286 -10.08 7.78 12.63
CA TYR A 286 -9.68 6.38 12.80
C TYR A 286 -8.57 6.23 13.85
N TYR A 287 -7.49 7.00 13.72
CA TYR A 287 -6.35 6.93 14.65
C TYR A 287 -6.69 7.53 16.02
N LYS A 288 -7.46 8.62 16.07
CA LYS A 288 -7.90 9.25 17.32
C LYS A 288 -8.75 8.31 18.17
N ARG A 289 -9.65 7.53 17.57
CA ARG A 289 -10.43 6.49 18.28
C ARG A 289 -9.54 5.44 18.96
N LEU A 290 -8.30 5.28 18.48
CA LEU A 290 -7.33 4.31 18.98
C LEU A 290 -6.33 4.93 19.95
N ASP A 291 -6.58 6.18 20.35
CA ASP A 291 -5.73 6.99 21.22
C ASP A 291 -4.34 7.21 20.61
N LEU A 292 -4.31 7.42 19.28
CA LEU A 292 -3.12 7.79 18.54
C LEU A 292 -3.34 9.13 17.85
N ASN A 293 -2.40 10.05 18.08
CA ASN A 293 -2.44 11.38 17.52
C ASN A 293 -1.36 11.51 16.45
N PHE A 294 -1.70 12.18 15.34
CA PHE A 294 -0.72 12.52 14.33
C PHE A 294 0.25 13.57 14.89
N ASP A 295 1.54 13.34 14.73
CA ASP A 295 2.57 14.34 15.00
C ASP A 295 2.61 15.39 13.89
N ARG A 296 2.28 14.99 12.66
CA ARG A 296 2.24 15.86 11.48
C ARG A 296 1.18 15.38 10.49
N ILE A 297 0.45 16.34 9.92
CA ILE A 297 -0.44 16.14 8.77
C ILE A 297 -0.03 17.14 7.70
N ILE A 298 0.40 16.66 6.54
CA ILE A 298 0.77 17.46 5.38
C ILE A 298 -0.30 17.26 4.31
N ALA A 299 -1.07 18.30 4.02
CA ALA A 299 -2.17 18.26 3.07
C ALA A 299 -1.82 19.10 1.84
N PHE A 300 -1.80 18.49 0.66
CA PHE A 300 -1.65 19.17 -0.62
C PHE A 300 -3.00 19.29 -1.31
N GLU A 301 -3.35 20.48 -1.79
CA GLU A 301 -4.58 20.72 -2.51
C GLU A 301 -4.31 21.64 -3.71
N ALA A 302 -4.73 21.19 -4.89
CA ALA A 302 -4.57 21.95 -6.13
C ALA A 302 -5.62 23.06 -6.26
N ARG A 303 -6.85 22.82 -5.77
CA ARG A 303 -7.92 23.81 -5.73
C ARG A 303 -7.63 24.82 -4.63
N VAL A 304 -7.38 26.08 -5.00
CA VAL A 304 -7.12 27.13 -4.02
C VAL A 304 -8.28 27.24 -3.02
N LEU A 305 -8.06 26.76 -1.80
CA LEU A 305 -9.04 26.83 -0.71
C LEU A 305 -9.02 28.23 -0.09
N ASN A 306 -10.18 28.66 0.40
CA ASN A 306 -10.25 29.82 1.29
C ASN A 306 -9.60 29.45 2.63
N ALA A 307 -8.55 30.19 3.01
CA ALA A 307 -7.79 29.88 4.22
C ALA A 307 -8.67 29.87 5.48
N THR A 308 -9.51 30.88 5.68
CA THR A 308 -10.41 30.95 6.85
C THR A 308 -11.29 29.71 6.93
N VAL A 309 -11.93 29.33 5.82
CA VAL A 309 -12.79 28.14 5.77
C VAL A 309 -12.00 26.86 6.04
N ALA A 310 -10.80 26.71 5.46
CA ALA A 310 -9.98 25.52 5.67
C ALA A 310 -9.54 25.36 7.14
N TRP A 311 -9.15 26.46 7.79
CA TRP A 311 -8.67 26.45 9.18
C TRP A 311 -9.80 26.32 10.22
N GLU A 312 -10.96 26.93 9.99
CA GLU A 312 -12.12 26.84 10.91
C GLU A 312 -12.74 25.44 11.02
N GLN A 313 -12.44 24.56 10.07
CA GLN A 313 -12.91 23.19 10.06
C GLN A 313 -12.04 22.23 10.90
N LEU A 314 -10.81 22.62 11.23
CA LEU A 314 -9.89 21.76 11.96
C LEU A 314 -10.31 21.63 13.44
N PRO A 315 -10.27 20.43 14.01
CA PRO A 315 -10.28 20.24 15.46
C PRO A 315 -9.11 20.98 16.13
N GLU A 316 -9.31 21.43 17.37
CA GLU A 316 -8.28 22.19 18.12
C GLU A 316 -6.96 21.43 18.28
N ASP A 317 -7.03 20.11 18.46
CA ASP A 317 -5.87 19.22 18.58
C ASP A 317 -5.15 18.98 17.25
N VAL A 318 -5.82 19.18 16.11
CA VAL A 318 -5.24 19.02 14.76
C VAL A 318 -4.53 20.29 14.31
N PHE A 319 -5.04 21.45 14.69
CA PHE A 319 -4.49 22.76 14.31
C PHE A 319 -2.96 22.88 14.41
N PRO A 320 -2.29 22.49 15.52
CA PRO A 320 -0.84 22.66 15.66
C PRO A 320 0.01 21.68 14.82
N VAL A 321 -0.60 20.62 14.27
CA VAL A 321 0.12 19.57 13.53
C VAL A 321 -0.23 19.56 12.04
N TYR A 322 -1.22 20.35 11.63
CA TYR A 322 -1.71 20.43 10.25
C TYR A 322 -0.97 21.48 9.43
N THR A 323 -0.47 21.09 8.27
CA THR A 323 0.15 21.98 7.28
C THR A 323 -0.60 21.86 5.96
N LEU A 324 -1.31 22.93 5.57
CA LEU A 324 -1.93 23.04 4.26
C LEU A 324 -0.96 23.65 3.25
N ILE A 325 -0.60 22.87 2.23
CA ILE A 325 0.09 23.32 1.03
C ILE A 325 -0.99 23.51 -0.03
N ASN A 326 -1.52 24.74 -0.09
CA ASN A 326 -2.61 25.15 -1.00
C ASN A 326 -2.08 25.37 -2.44
N THR A 327 -1.39 24.36 -2.97
CA THR A 327 -0.83 24.31 -4.32
C THR A 327 -0.74 22.85 -4.73
N GLY A 328 -1.04 22.55 -6.01
CA GLY A 328 -0.99 21.19 -6.53
C GLY A 328 0.42 20.59 -6.50
N CYS A 329 0.48 19.26 -6.35
CA CYS A 329 1.73 18.52 -6.43
C CYS A 329 2.37 18.64 -7.81
N THR A 330 3.70 18.57 -7.86
CA THR A 330 4.46 18.49 -9.12
C THR A 330 5.32 17.24 -9.15
N VAL A 331 5.61 16.72 -10.34
CA VAL A 331 6.49 15.54 -10.50
C VAL A 331 7.96 15.87 -10.18
N THR A 332 8.35 17.15 -10.30
CA THR A 332 9.71 17.64 -10.00
C THR A 332 9.63 19.02 -9.33
N GLY A 333 10.75 19.53 -8.82
CA GLY A 333 10.83 20.85 -8.18
C GLY A 333 10.19 20.91 -6.80
N LYS A 334 10.08 22.12 -6.24
CA LYS A 334 9.78 22.35 -4.80
C LYS A 334 8.43 21.82 -4.29
N PHE A 335 7.48 21.53 -5.18
CA PHE A 335 6.16 20.99 -4.84
C PHE A 335 6.03 19.50 -5.17
N ASN A 336 7.14 18.81 -5.44
CA ASN A 336 7.16 17.36 -5.38
C ASN A 336 7.06 16.93 -3.90
N PRO A 337 6.02 16.18 -3.52
CA PRO A 337 5.77 15.80 -2.13
C PRO A 337 6.90 14.95 -1.54
N TRP A 338 7.64 14.20 -2.36
CA TRP A 338 8.72 13.34 -1.92
C TRP A 338 9.95 14.11 -1.43
N PHE A 339 10.19 15.32 -1.93
CA PHE A 339 11.22 16.19 -1.33
C PHE A 339 10.86 16.60 0.09
N THR A 340 9.59 16.92 0.35
CA THR A 340 9.11 17.22 1.71
C THR A 340 9.23 15.98 2.60
N LEU A 341 8.75 14.82 2.11
CA LEU A 341 8.84 13.54 2.82
C LEU A 341 10.28 13.25 3.27
N GLN A 342 11.24 13.26 2.36
CA GLN A 342 12.66 12.98 2.66
C GLN A 342 13.31 13.98 3.63
N LYS A 343 12.70 15.17 3.83
CA LYS A 343 13.21 16.18 4.76
C LYS A 343 12.62 16.06 6.16
N ILE A 344 11.39 15.58 6.29
CA ILE A 344 10.67 15.60 7.56
C ILE A 344 10.51 14.21 8.19
N ALA A 345 10.46 13.18 7.36
CA ALA A 345 10.30 11.80 7.80
C ALA A 345 11.66 11.12 7.92
N LYS A 346 11.70 10.17 8.85
CA LYS A 346 12.80 9.25 9.04
C LYS A 346 12.26 7.82 8.95
N PRO A 347 13.14 6.84 8.73
CA PRO A 347 12.68 5.47 8.58
C PRO A 347 12.09 4.84 9.86
N GLU A 348 12.30 5.45 11.03
CA GLU A 348 11.64 5.09 12.29
C GLU A 348 10.25 5.73 12.49
N ASP A 349 9.84 6.67 11.64
CA ASP A 349 8.51 7.27 11.66
C ASP A 349 7.50 6.31 11.00
N HIS A 350 6.24 6.35 11.44
CA HIS A 350 5.12 5.66 10.77
C HIS A 350 4.48 6.62 9.78
N VAL A 351 4.73 6.41 8.49
CA VAL A 351 4.29 7.32 7.44
C VAL A 351 3.14 6.74 6.64
N ILE A 352 2.06 7.52 6.57
CA ILE A 352 0.87 7.24 5.79
C ILE A 352 0.81 8.22 4.63
N VAL A 353 0.59 7.72 3.42
CA VAL A 353 0.43 8.54 2.22
C VAL A 353 -0.89 8.20 1.55
N LYS A 354 -1.76 9.18 1.35
CA LYS A 354 -2.90 9.11 0.43
C LYS A 354 -2.58 9.91 -0.82
N LEU A 355 -2.77 9.30 -1.99
CA LEU A 355 -2.53 9.87 -3.30
C LEU A 355 -3.81 9.77 -4.12
N ASP A 356 -4.49 10.90 -4.27
CA ASP A 356 -5.66 11.08 -5.13
C ASP A 356 -5.82 12.59 -5.37
N ILE A 357 -5.22 13.07 -6.47
CA ILE A 357 -5.01 14.48 -6.89
C ILE A 357 -5.85 14.82 -8.14
N ASP A 358 -6.71 13.92 -8.61
CA ASP A 358 -7.52 14.06 -9.83
C ASP A 358 -6.71 14.33 -11.12
N THR A 359 -5.38 14.16 -11.09
CA THR A 359 -4.46 14.45 -12.20
C THR A 359 -3.61 13.22 -12.51
N PHE A 360 -4.20 12.33 -13.29
CA PHE A 360 -3.69 11.00 -13.59
C PHE A 360 -2.20 10.91 -13.94
N ASP A 361 -1.71 11.77 -14.85
CA ASP A 361 -0.31 11.74 -15.28
C ASP A 361 0.65 12.11 -14.14
N VAL A 362 0.24 13.03 -13.26
CA VAL A 362 1.03 13.43 -12.09
C VAL A 362 1.04 12.31 -11.06
N GLU A 363 -0.11 11.71 -10.76
CA GLU A 363 -0.20 10.62 -9.79
C GLU A 363 0.62 9.41 -10.22
N ARG A 364 0.47 8.99 -11.48
CA ARG A 364 1.25 7.88 -12.03
C ARG A 364 2.75 8.14 -11.89
N ALA A 365 3.20 9.32 -12.30
CA ALA A 365 4.61 9.67 -12.20
C ALA A 365 5.11 9.72 -10.75
N LEU A 366 4.27 10.15 -9.79
CA LEU A 366 4.59 10.14 -8.37
C LEU A 366 4.67 8.72 -7.80
N VAL A 367 3.76 7.81 -8.17
CA VAL A 367 3.84 6.40 -7.75
C VAL A 367 5.03 5.70 -8.38
N ASP A 368 5.35 5.99 -9.64
CA ASP A 368 6.55 5.45 -10.30
C ASP A 368 7.83 5.87 -9.57
N GLN A 369 7.89 7.09 -9.02
CA GLN A 369 9.00 7.51 -8.16
C GLN A 369 9.09 6.66 -6.89
N ILE A 370 7.97 6.41 -6.20
CA ILE A 370 7.93 5.51 -5.03
C ILE A 370 8.44 4.11 -5.40
N ALA A 371 7.92 3.55 -6.49
CA ALA A 371 8.22 2.17 -6.89
C ALA A 371 9.66 1.96 -7.39
N ASN A 372 10.39 3.03 -7.71
CA ASN A 372 11.72 2.96 -8.31
C ASN A 372 12.83 3.66 -7.51
N ASP A 373 12.50 4.43 -6.46
CA ASP A 373 13.48 5.10 -5.59
C ASP A 373 13.40 4.58 -4.15
N SER A 374 14.46 3.89 -3.70
CA SER A 374 14.56 3.38 -2.34
C SER A 374 14.59 4.45 -1.28
N ALA A 375 15.10 5.65 -1.57
CA ALA A 375 15.07 6.76 -0.62
C ALA A 375 13.64 7.29 -0.38
N ILE A 376 12.68 6.92 -1.23
CA ILE A 376 11.26 7.28 -1.07
C ILE A 376 10.50 6.12 -0.42
N HIS A 377 10.51 4.92 -1.01
CA HIS A 377 9.68 3.82 -0.46
C HIS A 377 10.14 3.31 0.90
N SER A 378 11.41 3.51 1.28
CA SER A 378 11.88 3.19 2.63
C SER A 378 11.32 4.13 3.70
N LEU A 379 10.59 5.19 3.32
CA LEU A 379 9.98 6.16 4.23
C LEU A 379 8.45 6.07 4.25
N ILE A 380 7.82 5.12 3.56
CA ILE A 380 6.35 5.01 3.45
C ILE A 380 5.91 3.66 3.99
N ASP A 381 5.06 3.66 5.02
CA ASP A 381 4.54 2.42 5.62
C ASP A 381 3.22 1.99 5.00
N GLU A 382 2.30 2.93 4.84
CA GLU A 382 0.98 2.70 4.26
C GLU A 382 0.75 3.68 3.10
N LEU A 383 0.33 3.14 1.95
CA LEU A 383 0.03 3.91 0.75
C LEU A 383 -1.39 3.62 0.29
N PHE A 384 -2.16 4.68 0.11
CA PHE A 384 -3.53 4.68 -0.41
C PHE A 384 -3.50 5.38 -1.75
N PHE A 385 -3.86 4.68 -2.82
CA PHE A 385 -3.79 5.25 -4.16
C PHE A 385 -5.04 4.90 -4.95
N GLU A 386 -5.65 5.92 -5.54
CA GLU A 386 -6.78 5.76 -6.44
C GLU A 386 -6.30 5.51 -7.87
N HIS A 387 -5.99 4.26 -8.20
CA HIS A 387 -5.60 3.96 -9.58
C HIS A 387 -6.84 3.92 -10.49
N HIS A 388 -6.95 4.89 -11.41
CA HIS A 388 -7.99 4.92 -12.43
C HIS A 388 -7.77 3.82 -13.48
N VAL A 389 -8.71 2.87 -13.58
CA VAL A 389 -8.60 1.70 -14.47
C VAL A 389 -9.69 1.59 -15.54
N LEU A 390 -9.56 0.70 -16.50
CA LEU A 390 -10.55 0.52 -17.56
C LEU A 390 -11.41 -0.69 -17.20
N VAL A 391 -12.45 -0.46 -16.40
CA VAL A 391 -13.49 -1.45 -16.10
C VAL A 391 -14.87 -0.85 -16.38
N ASP A 392 -15.80 -1.67 -16.84
CA ASP A 392 -17.12 -1.21 -17.27
C ASP A 392 -17.91 -0.57 -16.13
N GLU A 393 -17.77 -1.12 -14.93
CA GLU A 393 -18.51 -0.67 -13.74
C GLU A 393 -18.06 0.71 -13.25
N MET A 394 -16.82 1.11 -13.55
CA MET A 394 -16.25 2.39 -13.13
C MET A 394 -16.11 3.41 -14.26
N ARG A 395 -16.39 3.01 -15.50
CA ARG A 395 -16.22 3.84 -16.70
C ARG A 395 -16.95 5.18 -16.63
N ALA A 396 -18.09 5.24 -15.93
CA ALA A 396 -18.88 6.46 -15.78
C ALA A 396 -18.25 7.48 -14.81
N PHE A 397 -17.37 7.03 -13.92
CA PHE A 397 -16.77 7.87 -12.88
C PHE A 397 -15.38 8.41 -13.29
N TRP A 398 -14.70 7.73 -14.22
CA TRP A 398 -13.33 8.08 -14.60
C TRP A 398 -13.25 8.84 -15.93
N ARG A 399 -12.38 9.85 -15.97
CA ARG A 399 -12.06 10.58 -17.20
C ARG A 399 -10.97 9.83 -17.99
N PRO A 400 -11.06 9.76 -19.33
CA PRO A 400 -10.09 9.03 -20.15
C PRO A 400 -8.67 9.63 -20.19
N PRO A 401 -7.64 8.79 -20.52
CA PRO A 401 -7.70 7.33 -20.65
C PRO A 401 -7.21 6.61 -19.38
N PRO A 402 -8.04 5.77 -18.74
CA PRO A 402 -7.59 4.99 -17.60
C PRO A 402 -6.76 3.76 -18.02
N ASP A 403 -5.96 3.22 -17.10
CA ASP A 403 -5.10 2.05 -17.34
C ASP A 403 -5.88 0.73 -17.34
N PRO A 404 -5.40 -0.36 -17.95
CA PRO A 404 -5.96 -1.69 -17.68
C PRO A 404 -5.88 -2.05 -16.19
N LEU A 405 -6.91 -2.69 -15.63
CA LEU A 405 -6.90 -3.15 -14.22
C LEU A 405 -5.70 -4.05 -13.91
N SER A 406 -5.24 -4.83 -14.89
CA SER A 406 -4.01 -5.63 -14.78
C SER A 406 -2.77 -4.81 -14.37
N GLN A 407 -2.67 -3.54 -14.77
CA GLN A 407 -1.59 -2.66 -14.34
C GLN A 407 -1.65 -2.34 -12.86
N SER A 408 -2.84 -2.15 -12.27
CA SER A 408 -2.98 -1.94 -10.83
C SER A 408 -2.54 -3.16 -10.04
N TYR A 409 -2.88 -4.37 -10.49
CA TYR A 409 -2.42 -5.60 -9.83
C TYR A 409 -0.88 -5.70 -9.85
N ILE A 410 -0.25 -5.44 -11.00
CA ILE A 410 1.22 -5.44 -11.12
C ILE A 410 1.83 -4.40 -10.17
N LEU A 411 1.33 -3.17 -10.23
CA LEU A 411 1.85 -2.05 -9.45
C LEU A 411 1.68 -2.27 -7.94
N PHE A 412 0.49 -2.68 -7.50
CA PHE A 412 0.19 -2.82 -6.08
C PHE A 412 0.92 -4.02 -5.50
N THR A 413 1.01 -5.13 -6.24
CA THR A 413 1.85 -6.27 -5.83
C THR A 413 3.32 -5.84 -5.71
N LYS A 414 3.86 -5.07 -6.66
CA LYS A 414 5.24 -4.55 -6.59
C LYS A 414 5.44 -3.70 -5.34
N LEU A 415 4.54 -2.77 -5.03
CA LEU A 415 4.63 -1.92 -3.83
C LEU A 415 4.57 -2.74 -2.53
N ARG A 416 3.70 -3.76 -2.47
CA ARG A 416 3.66 -4.71 -1.33
C ARG A 416 4.95 -5.53 -1.21
N GLN A 417 5.56 -5.91 -2.32
CA GLN A 417 6.87 -6.57 -2.33
C GLN A 417 8.02 -5.66 -1.90
N LEU A 418 7.86 -4.34 -1.97
CA LEU A 418 8.78 -3.35 -1.40
C LEU A 418 8.53 -3.07 0.09
N GLY A 419 7.58 -3.78 0.71
CA GLY A 419 7.23 -3.62 2.12
C GLY A 419 6.21 -2.52 2.40
N ILE A 420 5.73 -1.79 1.39
CA ILE A 420 4.65 -0.81 1.56
C ILE A 420 3.32 -1.57 1.70
N ARG A 421 2.54 -1.25 2.73
CA ARG A 421 1.15 -1.72 2.82
C ARG A 421 0.30 -0.89 1.84
N MET A 422 0.23 -1.39 0.62
CA MET A 422 -0.47 -0.72 -0.49
C MET A 422 -1.95 -1.09 -0.49
N HIS A 423 -2.81 -0.06 -0.50
CA HIS A 423 -4.26 -0.12 -0.40
C HIS A 423 -4.93 0.61 -1.58
N GLY A 424 -5.94 0.01 -2.21
CA GLY A 424 -6.76 0.72 -3.18
C GLY A 424 -7.60 1.79 -2.47
N TRP A 425 -7.39 3.05 -2.87
CA TRP A 425 -8.22 4.16 -2.39
C TRP A 425 -9.52 4.22 -3.20
N PRO A 426 -10.68 4.43 -2.56
CA PRO A 426 -11.96 4.28 -3.23
C PRO A 426 -12.70 5.56 -3.59
#